data_AF-A0A5D2SFJ7-F1
#
_entry.id   AF-A0A5D2SFJ7-F1
#
_cell.length_a   1.000
_cell.length_b   1.000
_cell.length_c   1.000
_cell.angle_alpha   90.00
_cell.angle_beta   90.00
_cell.angle_gamma   90.00
#
_symmetry.space_group_name_H-M   'P 1'
#
loop_
_entity.id
_entity.type
_entity.pdbx_description
1 polymer ?
#
loop_
_entity_poly.entity_id
_entity_poly.type
_entity_poly.pdbx_seq_one_letter_code
_entity_poly.pdbx_strand_id
1 'polypeptide(L)' 'MLASEGIKRVELGRDEFEKRVWEWKEKYGGTITNQIKRLGASCDWTRECFTLDEQSCYRGIYYTSRKMINFSRFLT' A
#
# COMPACT_ATOMS: atom_id res chain seq x y z
N MET A 1 -1.47 -5.63 -16.56
CA MET A 1 -1.50 -4.16 -16.63
C MET A 1 -0.30 -3.68 -17.43
N LEU A 2 0.88 -3.44 -16.85
CA LEU A 2 2.04 -2.95 -17.64
C LEU A 2 2.60 -3.97 -18.63
N ALA A 3 2.86 -5.20 -18.17
CA ALA A 3 3.39 -6.26 -19.03
C ALA A 3 2.39 -6.70 -20.12
N SER A 4 1.08 -6.64 -19.82
CA SER A 4 0.03 -6.95 -20.82
C SER A 4 -0.14 -5.85 -21.87
N GLU A 5 0.26 -4.62 -21.54
CA GLU A 5 0.30 -3.48 -22.46
C GLU A 5 1.65 -3.38 -23.20
N GLY A 6 2.60 -4.28 -22.91
CA GLY A 6 3.94 -4.29 -23.50
C GLY A 6 4.88 -3.21 -22.97
N ILE A 7 4.47 -2.45 -21.94
CA ILE A 7 5.21 -1.30 -21.41
C ILE A 7 6.12 -1.76 -20.26
N LYS A 8 7.40 -1.37 -20.30
CA LYS A 8 8.35 -1.67 -19.22
C LYS A 8 8.26 -0.60 -18.13
N ARG A 9 8.43 -1.00 -16.87
CA ARG A 9 8.41 -0.06 -15.72
C ARG A 9 9.44 1.08 -15.85
N VAL A 10 10.58 0.81 -16.49
CA VAL A 10 11.65 1.79 -16.72
C VAL A 10 11.32 2.84 -17.77
N GLU A 11 10.38 2.55 -18.67
CA GLU A 11 9.91 3.49 -19.69
C GLU A 11 8.87 4.45 -19.11
N LEU A 12 8.24 4.07 -17.99
CA LEU A 12 7.33 4.91 -17.22
C LEU A 12 8.12 5.75 -16.21
N GLY A 13 7.84 7.05 -16.19
CA GLY A 13 8.27 7.92 -15.09
C GLY A 13 7.67 7.48 -13.75
N ARG A 14 8.32 7.85 -12.64
CA ARG A 14 7.88 7.49 -11.28
C ARG A 14 6.43 7.89 -11.03
N ASP A 15 6.06 9.11 -11.37
CA ASP A 15 4.74 9.67 -11.07
C ASP A 15 3.64 8.96 -11.87
N GLU A 16 3.90 8.63 -13.13
CA GLU A 16 2.94 7.91 -13.97
C GLU A 16 2.79 6.45 -13.54
N PHE A 17 3.89 5.81 -13.13
CA PHE A 17 3.84 4.49 -12.53
C PHE A 17 3.02 4.48 -11.24
N GLU A 18 3.26 5.45 -10.36
CA GLU A 18 2.53 5.60 -9.09
C GLU A 18 1.04 5.77 -9.32
N LYS A 19 0.64 6.64 -10.25
CA LYS A 19 -0.77 6.83 -10.63
C LYS A 19 -1.43 5.52 -11.08
N ARG A 20 -0.76 4.76 -11.97
CA ARG A 20 -1.28 3.47 -12.47
C ARG A 20 -1.41 2.43 -11.35
N VAL A 21 -0.46 2.40 -10.41
CA VAL A 21 -0.54 1.51 -9.25
C VAL A 21 -1.74 1.86 -8.37
N TRP A 22 -2.01 3.15 -8.14
CA TRP A 22 -3.19 3.60 -7.40
C TRP A 22 -4.50 3.26 -8.12
N GLU A 23 -4.59 3.47 -9.43
CA GLU A 23 -5.76 3.07 -10.23
C GLU A 23 -6.02 1.57 -10.16
N TRP A 24 -4.96 0.76 -10.19
CA TRP A 24 -5.05 -0.69 -10.00
C TRP A 24 -5.55 -1.04 -8.60
N LYS A 25 -4.99 -0.42 -7.56
CA LYS A 25 -5.39 -0.64 -6.17
C LYS A 25 -6.88 -0.36 -5.98
N GLU A 26 -7.40 0.74 -6.52
CA GLU A 26 -8.83 1.06 -6.39
C GLU A 26 -9.72 0.03 -7.09
N LYS A 27 -9.36 -0.38 -8.31
CA LYS A 27 -10.13 -1.37 -9.09
C LYS A 27 -10.19 -2.74 -8.41
N TYR A 28 -9.04 -3.26 -7.99
CA TYR A 28 -8.94 -4.62 -7.46
C TYR A 28 -9.16 -4.66 -5.94
N GLY A 29 -8.75 -3.63 -5.20
CA GLY A 29 -8.96 -3.51 -3.77
C GLY A 29 -10.45 -3.52 -3.41
N GLY A 30 -11.25 -2.65 -4.05
CA GLY A 30 -12.70 -2.65 -3.83
C GLY A 30 -13.36 -3.99 -4.20
N THR A 31 -12.85 -4.67 -5.23
CA THR A 31 -13.33 -6.00 -5.63
C THR A 31 -13.06 -7.04 -4.55
N ILE A 32 -11.85 -7.07 -3.99
CA ILE A 32 -11.46 -7.99 -2.91
C ILE A 32 -12.28 -7.72 -1.65
N THR A 33 -12.42 -6.45 -1.25
CA THR A 33 -13.23 -6.06 -0.09
C THR A 33 -14.69 -6.50 -0.25
N ASN A 34 -15.26 -6.32 -1.45
CA ASN A 34 -16.62 -6.79 -1.75
C ASN A 34 -16.75 -8.31 -1.74
N GLN A 35 -15.74 -9.04 -2.19
CA GLN A 35 -15.71 -10.51 -2.09
C GLN A 35 -15.71 -10.97 -0.63
N ILE A 36 -14.86 -10.36 0.21
CA ILE A 36 -14.76 -10.72 1.63
C ILE A 36 -16.06 -10.37 2.37
N LYS A 37 -16.71 -9.25 2.04
CA LYS A 37 -18.05 -8.90 2.55
C LYS A 37 -19.11 -9.95 2.16
N ARG A 38 -19.08 -10.43 0.92
CA ARG A 38 -19.99 -11.48 0.43
C ARG A 38 -19.77 -12.83 1.11
N LEU A 39 -18.54 -13.12 1.52
CA LEU A 39 -18.21 -14.33 2.30
C LEU A 39 -18.68 -14.25 3.77
N GLY A 40 -19.26 -13.11 4.20
CA GLY A 40 -19.81 -12.95 5.53
C GLY A 40 -18.79 -12.58 6.60
N ALA A 41 -17.63 -12.03 6.21
CA ALA A 41 -16.65 -11.59 7.20
C ALA A 41 -17.19 -10.41 8.03
N SER A 42 -17.22 -10.58 9.35
CA SER A 42 -17.65 -9.58 10.32
C SER A 42 -16.52 -8.62 10.71
N CYS A 43 -15.75 -8.14 9.74
CA CYS A 43 -14.65 -7.20 9.97
C CYS A 43 -15.18 -5.78 10.22
N ASP A 44 -14.40 -4.96 10.93
CA ASP A 44 -14.67 -3.52 11.06
C ASP A 44 -14.29 -2.80 9.76
N TRP A 45 -15.25 -2.72 8.84
CA TRP A 45 -15.11 -2.06 7.55
C TRP A 45 -14.95 -0.53 7.65
N THR A 46 -15.25 0.07 8.81
CA THR A 46 -15.07 1.53 9.00
C THR A 46 -13.61 1.89 9.26
N ARG A 47 -12.79 0.90 9.63
CA ARG A 47 -11.36 1.03 9.92
C ARG A 47 -10.48 0.26 8.94
N GLU A 48 -10.99 -0.02 7.74
CA GLU A 48 -10.21 -0.61 6.67
C GLU A 48 -8.98 0.27 6.39
N CYS A 49 -7.79 -0.34 6.44
CA CYS A 49 -6.52 0.34 6.24
C CYS A 49 -5.72 -0.40 5.18
N PHE A 50 -5.11 0.35 4.26
CA PHE A 50 -4.14 -0.18 3.31
C PHE A 50 -2.71 0.16 3.76
N THR A 51 -1.75 -0.67 3.37
CA THR A 51 -0.36 -0.58 3.83
C THR A 51 0.34 0.72 3.43
N LEU A 52 -0.13 1.37 2.35
CA LEU A 52 0.38 2.65 1.88
C LEU A 52 -0.47 3.85 2.32
N ASP A 53 -1.53 3.65 3.10
CA ASP A 53 -2.32 4.75 3.62
C ASP A 53 -1.52 5.52 4.69
N GLU A 54 -1.59 6.84 4.59
CA GLU A 54 -0.80 7.77 5.39
C GLU A 54 -1.07 7.65 6.91
N GLN A 55 -2.35 7.45 7.28
CA GLN A 55 -2.79 7.52 8.67
C GLN A 55 -2.32 6.36 9.55
N SER A 56 -2.20 5.14 9.00
CA SER A 56 -2.10 3.93 9.83
C SER A 56 -0.79 3.18 9.64
N CYS A 57 -0.45 2.77 8.42
CA CYS A 57 0.69 1.87 8.19
C CYS A 57 1.98 2.61 7.89
N TYR A 58 1.95 3.67 7.07
CA TYR A 58 3.16 4.41 6.71
C TYR A 58 3.84 5.06 7.92
N ARG A 59 3.05 5.72 8.78
CA ARG A 59 3.55 6.32 10.02
C ARG A 59 4.18 5.28 10.95
N GLY A 60 3.57 4.10 11.07
CA GLY A 60 4.09 3.01 11.89
C GLY A 60 5.46 2.52 11.41
N ILE A 61 5.61 2.32 10.11
CA ILE A 61 6.88 1.91 9.48
C ILE A 61 7.95 2.99 9.69
N TYR A 62 7.62 4.25 9.44
CA TYR A 62 8.55 5.37 9.60
C TYR A 62 9.03 5.50 11.06
N TYR A 63 8.09 5.47 12.01
CA TYR A 63 8.40 5.58 13.43
C TYR A 63 9.29 4.42 13.92
N THR A 64 8.96 3.20 13.50
CA THR A 64 9.72 2.00 13.89
C THR A 64 11.14 2.05 13.31
N SER A 65 11.27 2.42 12.03
CA SER A 65 12.56 2.59 11.37
C SER A 65 13.41 3.66 12.06
N ARG A 66 12.81 4.80 12.41
CA ARG A 66 13.47 5.89 13.14
C ARG A 66 13.96 5.46 14.52
N LYS A 67 13.14 4.70 15.26
CA LYS A 67 13.53 4.15 16.56
C LYS A 67 14.71 3.19 16.47
N MET A 68 14.71 2.29 15.49
CA MET A 68 15.84 1.37 15.28
C MET A 68 17.14 2.09 14.94
N ILE A 69 17.08 3.10 14.05
CA ILE A 69 18.26 3.93 13.72
C ILE A 69 18.80 4.67 14.95
N ASN A 70 17.92 5.26 15.76
CA ASN A 70 18.34 5.97 16.98
C ASN A 70 18.89 5.02 18.05
N PHE A 71 18.35 3.81 18.18
CA PHE A 71 18.86 2.78 19.09
C PHE A 71 20.26 2.31 18.70
N SER A 72 20.50 2.07 17.40
CA SER A 72 21.83 1.73 16.89
C SER A 72 22.88 2.80 17.19
N ARG A 73 22.51 4.10 17.13
CA ARG A 73 23.39 5.22 17.48
C ARG A 73 23.70 5.34 18.97
N PHE A 74 22.91 4.73 19.84
CA PHE A 74 23.13 4.72 21.29
C PHE A 74 24.08 3.59 21.73
N LEU A 75 24.24 2.57 20.88
CA LEU A 75 25.13 1.42 21.12
C LEU A 75 26.54 1.61 20.51
N THR A 76 26.79 2.71 19.81
CA THR A 76 28.11 3.07 19.24
C THR A 76 28.67 4.27 19.98
#